data_AF-A0A840GVW0-F1
#
_entry.id   AF-A0A840GVW0-F1
#
_cell.length_a   1.000
_cell.length_b   1.000
_cell.length_c   1.000
_cell.angle_alpha   90.00
_cell.angle_beta   90.00
_cell.angle_gamma   90.00
#
_symmetry.space_group_name_H-M   'P 1'
#
loop_
_entity.id
_entity.type
_entity.pdbx_description
1 polymer ?
#
loop_
_entity_poly.entity_id
_entity_poly.type
_entity_poly.pdbx_seq_one_letter_code
_entity_poly.pdbx_strand_id
1 'polypeptide(L)'
;MVGLGNPISGLHVHVEVPEPDLRVEIMHRLVPFLPLLLALSTSSPFWCGYPTGLLGYRNAANDALPRTGFPEMFRNLAEYETYVKTLVDAGIVPNASYVWWALRPSLQHPTLELRITDCCTAIADSVAIAAVVRW
;
A
#
# COMPACT_ATOMS: atom_id res chain seq x y z
N MET A 1 -0.89 16.41 -20.07
CA MET A 1 -2.08 15.59 -20.36
C MET A 1 -2.24 14.54 -19.26
N VAL A 2 -2.80 14.97 -18.12
CA VAL A 2 -3.27 14.08 -17.06
C VAL A 2 -4.66 13.64 -17.52
N GLY A 3 -4.82 12.51 -18.19
CA GLY A 3 -6.12 12.17 -18.78
C GLY A 3 -6.21 10.91 -19.66
N LEU A 4 -5.09 10.32 -20.07
CA LEU A 4 -5.07 8.97 -20.65
C LEU A 4 -4.25 8.08 -19.70
N GLY A 5 -4.80 7.86 -18.50
CA GLY A 5 -4.13 7.11 -17.45
C GLY A 5 -3.93 5.66 -17.88
N ASN A 6 -2.68 5.27 -18.13
CA ASN A 6 -2.33 3.87 -18.27
C ASN A 6 -2.73 3.17 -16.96
N PRO A 7 -3.60 2.14 -16.97
CA PRO A 7 -4.06 1.52 -15.74
C PRO A 7 -2.87 0.90 -15.00
N ILE A 8 -2.66 1.33 -13.76
CA ILE A 8 -1.62 0.79 -12.89
C ILE A 8 -2.22 -0.38 -12.11
N SER A 9 -1.51 -1.51 -12.09
CA SER A 9 -1.87 -2.68 -11.29
C SER A 9 -0.77 -3.00 -10.28
N GLY A 10 -1.16 -3.57 -9.14
CA GLY A 10 -0.25 -4.03 -8.12
C GLY A 10 -0.78 -5.24 -7.38
N LEU A 11 0.10 -5.93 -6.69
CA LEU A 11 -0.28 -7.00 -5.77
C LEU A 11 -0.64 -6.40 -4.42
N HIS A 12 -1.84 -6.68 -3.92
CA HIS A 12 -2.20 -6.38 -2.54
C HIS A 12 -2.30 -7.68 -1.75
N VAL A 13 -1.68 -7.71 -0.57
CA VAL A 13 -1.71 -8.85 0.34
C VAL A 13 -2.44 -8.44 1.61
N HIS A 14 -3.49 -9.19 1.95
CA HIS A 14 -4.22 -9.03 3.20
C HIS A 14 -3.77 -10.10 4.19
N VAL A 15 -3.27 -9.68 5.34
CA VAL A 15 -2.95 -10.58 6.46
C VAL A 15 -3.90 -10.28 7.61
N GLU A 16 -4.59 -11.31 8.10
CA GLU A 16 -5.51 -11.17 9.22
C GLU A 16 -4.76 -10.83 10.51
N VAL A 17 -5.26 -9.80 11.20
CA VAL A 17 -4.82 -9.38 12.52
C VAL A 17 -6.11 -9.07 13.29
N PRO A 18 -6.67 -10.03 14.05
CA PRO A 18 -7.99 -9.88 14.64
C PRO A 18 -8.08 -8.71 15.60
N GLU A 19 -7.04 -8.50 16.42
CA GLU A 19 -6.95 -7.42 17.39
C GLU A 19 -6.70 -6.06 16.70
N PRO A 20 -7.63 -5.10 16.79
CA PRO A 20 -7.50 -3.81 16.11
C PRO A 20 -6.26 -3.00 16.52
N ASP A 21 -5.90 -2.99 17.80
CA ASP A 21 -4.72 -2.27 18.30
C ASP A 21 -3.40 -2.82 17.72
N LEU A 22 -3.33 -4.14 17.57
CA LEU A 22 -2.14 -4.79 16.97
C LEU A 22 -1.95 -4.42 15.50
N ARG A 23 -3.00 -4.03 14.77
CA ARG A 23 -2.87 -3.64 13.35
C ARG A 23 -1.97 -2.42 13.19
N VAL A 24 -2.15 -1.40 14.02
CA VAL A 24 -1.35 -0.17 13.97
C VAL A 24 0.08 -0.45 14.44
N GLU A 25 0.23 -1.26 15.50
CA GLU A 25 1.54 -1.64 16.04
C GLU A 25 2.36 -2.46 15.02
N ILE A 26 1.74 -3.44 14.35
CA ILE A 26 2.38 -4.23 13.30
C ILE A 26 2.68 -3.36 12.08
N MET A 27 1.75 -2.47 11.68
CA MET A 27 1.96 -1.53 10.59
C MET A 27 3.27 -0.76 10.77
N HIS A 28 3.49 -0.21 11.96
CA HIS A 28 4.72 0.51 12.30
C HIS A 28 5.98 -0.33 12.18
N ARG A 29 5.93 -1.56 12.68
CA ARG A 29 7.07 -2.48 12.64
C ARG A 29 7.41 -2.91 11.22
N LEU A 30 6.44 -2.95 10.32
CA LEU A 30 6.64 -3.33 8.92
C LEU A 30 7.16 -2.19 8.04
N VAL A 31 6.95 -0.92 8.40
CA VAL A 31 7.39 0.24 7.59
C VAL A 31 8.86 0.13 7.13
N PRO A 32 9.84 -0.20 8.00
CA PRO A 32 11.25 -0.33 7.60
C PRO A 32 11.52 -1.43 6.56
N PHE A 33 10.64 -2.44 6.46
CA PHE A 33 10.79 -3.58 5.56
C PHE A 33 10.07 -3.39 4.22
N LEU A 34 9.21 -2.38 4.10
CA LEU A 34 8.47 -2.09 2.86
C LEU A 34 9.38 -1.93 1.63
N PRO A 35 10.56 -1.24 1.70
CA PRO A 35 11.45 -1.16 0.56
C PRO A 35 11.99 -2.53 0.08
N LEU A 36 12.20 -3.47 1.01
CA LEU A 36 12.65 -4.82 0.68
C LEU A 36 11.55 -5.62 -0.03
N LEU A 37 10.31 -5.51 0.46
CA LEU A 37 9.15 -6.12 -0.18
C LEU A 37 8.92 -5.57 -1.59
N LEU A 38 9.08 -4.25 -1.78
CA LEU A 38 9.06 -3.64 -3.10
C LEU A 38 10.15 -4.23 -4.00
N ALA A 39 11.40 -4.26 -3.54
CA ALA A 39 12.53 -4.77 -4.31
C ALA A 39 12.32 -6.20 -4.82
N LEU A 40 11.75 -7.08 -3.99
CA LEU A 40 11.44 -8.46 -4.36
C LEU A 40 10.35 -8.58 -5.44
N SER A 41 9.46 -7.59 -5.55
CA SER A 41 8.29 -7.63 -6.44
C SER A 41 8.48 -6.88 -7.76
N THR A 42 9.54 -6.07 -7.90
CA THR A 42 9.67 -5.10 -9.02
C THR A 42 9.41 -5.73 -10.39
N SER A 43 8.42 -5.19 -11.11
CA SER A 43 7.99 -5.70 -12.42
C SER A 43 7.51 -4.60 -13.38
N SER A 44 7.78 -3.34 -13.03
CA SER A 44 7.32 -2.16 -13.77
C SER A 44 8.47 -1.30 -14.33
N PRO A 45 9.36 -1.83 -15.19
CA PRO A 45 10.49 -1.07 -15.72
C PRO A 45 10.11 -0.11 -16.86
N PHE A 46 8.90 -0.23 -17.42
CA PHE A 46 8.40 0.59 -18.53
C PHE A 46 7.23 1.49 -18.10
N TRP A 47 7.16 2.68 -18.70
CA TRP A 47 6.03 3.60 -18.55
C TRP A 47 5.68 4.22 -19.90
N CYS A 48 4.40 4.16 -20.28
CA CYS A 48 3.91 4.65 -21.57
C CYS A 48 4.70 4.13 -22.79
N GLY A 49 5.22 2.90 -22.71
CA GLY A 49 6.02 2.26 -23.76
C GLY A 49 7.51 2.56 -23.74
N TYR A 50 8.00 3.37 -22.79
CA TYR A 50 9.40 3.77 -22.70
C TYR A 50 10.09 3.18 -21.46
N PRO A 51 11.38 2.81 -21.55
CA PRO A 51 12.14 2.40 -20.37
C PRO A 51 12.29 3.57 -19.40
N THR A 52 12.09 3.30 -18.12
CA THR A 52 12.12 4.32 -17.05
C THR A 52 13.51 4.47 -16.42
N GLY A 53 14.40 3.50 -16.63
CA GLY A 53 15.68 3.39 -15.92
C GLY A 53 15.57 2.77 -14.51
N LEU A 54 14.36 2.44 -14.05
CA LEU A 54 14.09 1.77 -12.78
C LEU A 54 13.62 0.32 -13.03
N LEU A 55 13.79 -0.54 -12.03
CA LEU A 55 13.20 -1.89 -12.05
C LEU A 55 11.71 -1.86 -11.67
N GLY A 56 11.31 -0.93 -10.79
CA GLY A 56 9.92 -0.70 -10.39
C GLY A 56 9.57 0.79 -10.44
N TYR A 57 8.75 1.19 -11.41
CA TYR A 57 8.27 2.57 -11.61
C TYR A 57 6.87 2.81 -11.03
N ARG A 58 6.09 1.76 -10.77
CA ARG A 58 4.69 1.83 -10.32
C ARG A 58 4.47 2.81 -9.17
N ASN A 59 5.31 2.75 -8.13
CA ASN A 59 5.17 3.61 -6.96
C ASN A 59 5.46 5.07 -7.30
N ALA A 60 6.48 5.36 -8.11
CA ALA A 60 6.75 6.71 -8.60
C ALA A 60 5.59 7.25 -9.46
N ALA A 61 4.93 6.40 -10.25
CA ALA A 61 3.72 6.78 -10.97
C ALA A 61 2.55 7.08 -10.02
N ASN A 62 2.44 6.38 -8.89
CA ASN A 62 1.42 6.60 -7.86
C ASN A 62 1.66 7.87 -7.02
N ASP A 63 2.89 8.41 -6.96
CA ASP A 63 3.18 9.65 -6.20
C ASP A 63 2.44 10.88 -6.76
N ALA A 64 1.95 10.80 -7.99
CA ALA A 64 1.08 11.83 -8.58
C ALA A 64 -0.35 11.80 -8.01
N LEU A 65 -0.74 10.74 -7.30
CA LEU A 65 -2.06 10.60 -6.69
C LEU A 65 -2.05 11.16 -5.26
N PRO A 66 -3.11 11.88 -4.83
CA PRO A 66 -3.17 12.40 -3.48
C PRO A 66 -3.26 11.26 -2.45
N ARG A 67 -2.55 11.39 -1.32
CA ARG A 67 -2.60 10.44 -0.18
C ARG A 67 -2.09 9.04 -0.52
N THR A 68 -1.16 8.93 -1.45
CA THR A 68 -0.27 7.78 -1.61
C THR A 68 0.99 7.97 -0.75
N GLY A 69 1.80 6.92 -0.64
CA GLY A 69 3.05 6.95 0.11
C GLY A 69 3.03 6.02 1.33
N PHE A 70 3.90 6.30 2.30
CA PHE A 70 4.02 5.50 3.52
C PHE A 70 2.94 5.88 4.55
N PRO A 71 2.52 4.94 5.42
CA PRO A 71 1.63 5.28 6.52
C PRO A 71 2.29 6.23 7.51
N GLU A 72 1.47 7.06 8.16
CA GLU A 72 1.89 7.88 9.30
C GLU A 72 2.16 7.00 10.53
N MET A 73 2.97 7.52 11.46
CA MET A 73 3.40 6.78 12.66
C MET A 73 2.48 7.02 13.88
N PHE A 74 1.26 6.48 13.86
CA PHE A 74 0.27 6.54 14.94
C PHE A 74 0.58 5.68 16.19
N ARG A 75 0.59 6.26 17.38
CA ARG A 75 0.91 5.53 18.63
C ARG A 75 -0.04 4.37 18.95
N ASN A 76 -1.28 4.45 18.50
CA ASN A 76 -2.32 3.44 18.73
C ASN A 76 -3.47 3.58 17.72
N LEU A 77 -4.46 2.70 17.83
CA LEU A 77 -5.65 2.72 16.97
C LEU A 77 -6.45 4.02 17.09
N ALA A 78 -6.61 4.56 18.29
CA ALA A 78 -7.41 5.76 18.51
C ALA A 78 -6.85 6.97 17.76
N GLU A 79 -5.53 7.10 17.63
CA GLU A 79 -4.92 8.15 16.80
C GLU A 79 -5.18 7.95 15.31
N TYR A 80 -5.08 6.71 14.82
CA TYR A 80 -5.42 6.37 13.44
C TYR A 80 -6.89 6.67 13.14
N GLU A 81 -7.81 6.29 14.04
CA GLU A 81 -9.24 6.56 13.90
C GLU A 81 -9.54 8.06 13.94
N THR A 82 -8.86 8.80 14.81
CA THR A 82 -8.97 10.27 14.87
C THR A 82 -8.52 10.89 13.55
N TYR A 83 -7.39 10.46 13.01
CA TYR A 83 -6.89 10.92 11.71
C TYR A 83 -7.90 10.67 10.59
N VAL A 84 -8.42 9.45 10.47
CA VAL A 84 -9.43 9.10 9.46
C VAL A 84 -10.69 9.95 9.66
N LYS A 85 -11.17 10.07 10.90
CA LYS A 85 -12.36 10.86 11.23
C LYS A 85 -12.18 12.33 10.83
N THR A 86 -11.02 12.93 11.12
CA THR A 86 -10.72 14.32 10.73
C THR A 86 -10.77 14.50 9.21
N LEU A 87 -10.22 13.56 8.43
CA LEU A 87 -10.28 13.64 6.96
C LEU A 87 -11.72 13.53 6.43
N VAL A 88 -12.55 12.68 7.06
CA VAL A 88 -13.95 12.49 6.69
C VAL A 88 -14.79 13.72 7.06
N ASP A 89 -14.67 14.21 8.29
CA ASP A 89 -15.41 15.39 8.77
C ASP A 89 -15.05 16.65 7.97
N ALA A 90 -13.80 16.77 7.51
CA ALA A 90 -13.35 17.85 6.64
C ALA A 90 -13.80 17.70 5.17
N GLY A 91 -14.50 16.61 4.82
CA GLY A 91 -14.94 16.34 3.45
C GLY A 91 -13.80 16.00 2.47
N ILE A 92 -12.61 15.66 2.97
CA ILE A 92 -11.43 15.36 2.14
C ILE A 92 -11.56 13.97 1.51
N VAL A 93 -12.12 13.02 2.25
CA VAL A 93 -12.38 11.65 1.78
C VAL A 93 -13.73 11.13 2.28
N PRO A 94 -14.41 10.24 1.53
CA PRO A 94 -15.63 9.60 2.02
C PRO A 94 -15.42 8.64 3.18
N ASN A 95 -14.26 7.95 3.23
CA ASN A 95 -13.88 7.01 4.28
C ASN A 95 -12.39 6.60 4.14
N ALA A 96 -11.91 5.72 5.03
CA ALA A 96 -10.53 5.23 5.07
C ALA A 96 -10.04 4.54 3.78
N SER A 97 -10.91 4.03 2.91
CA SER A 97 -10.50 3.35 1.66
C SER A 97 -9.81 4.29 0.66
N TYR A 98 -9.94 5.60 0.85
CA TYR A 98 -9.33 6.67 0.06
C TYR A 98 -7.96 7.13 0.60
N VAL A 99 -7.46 6.47 1.63
CA VAL A 99 -6.08 6.58 2.11
C VAL A 99 -5.26 5.49 1.41
N TRP A 100 -4.45 5.86 0.42
CA TRP A 100 -3.79 4.94 -0.51
C TRP A 100 -2.34 4.64 -0.14
N TRP A 101 -2.10 4.42 1.15
CA TRP A 101 -0.77 4.10 1.65
C TRP A 101 -0.26 2.73 1.19
N ALA A 102 1.06 2.58 1.23
CA ALA A 102 1.84 1.38 0.99
C ALA A 102 1.48 0.21 1.93
N LEU A 103 0.97 0.54 3.11
CA LEU A 103 0.49 -0.39 4.13
C LEU A 103 -0.60 0.30 4.94
N ARG A 104 -1.74 -0.34 5.19
CA ARG A 104 -2.84 0.26 5.95
C ARG A 104 -3.76 -0.78 6.62
N PRO A 105 -4.47 -0.42 7.70
CA PRO A 105 -5.59 -1.21 8.18
C PRO A 105 -6.71 -1.26 7.12
N SER A 106 -7.28 -2.44 6.90
CA SER A 106 -8.45 -2.60 6.03
C SER A 106 -9.72 -2.10 6.73
N LEU A 107 -10.57 -1.39 5.99
CA LEU A 107 -11.88 -0.95 6.46
C LEU A 107 -12.91 -2.09 6.48
N GLN A 108 -12.81 -3.02 5.52
CA GLN A 108 -13.84 -4.05 5.28
C GLN A 108 -13.50 -5.39 5.94
N HIS A 109 -12.24 -5.63 6.26
CA HIS A 109 -11.74 -6.90 6.74
C HIS A 109 -10.84 -6.69 7.96
N PRO A 110 -10.75 -7.68 8.88
CA PRO A 110 -9.90 -7.61 10.04
C PRO A 110 -8.41 -7.83 9.69
N THR A 111 -7.89 -7.10 8.70
CA THR A 111 -6.60 -7.36 8.07
C THR A 111 -5.74 -6.10 8.02
N LEU A 112 -4.42 -6.29 8.02
CA LEU A 112 -3.48 -5.31 7.52
C LEU A 112 -3.25 -5.56 6.02
N GLU A 113 -3.40 -4.51 5.20
CA GLU A 113 -3.33 -4.56 3.74
C GLU A 113 -2.00 -3.97 3.25
N LEU A 114 -1.11 -4.82 2.74
CA LEU A 114 0.12 -4.42 2.05
C LEU A 114 -0.20 -4.06 0.60
N ARG A 115 0.30 -2.92 0.13
CA ARG A 115 -0.04 -2.34 -1.18
C ARG A 115 1.17 -1.85 -1.98
N ILE A 116 2.37 -1.87 -1.38
CA ILE A 116 3.59 -1.34 -2.00
C ILE A 116 4.07 -2.17 -3.20
N THR A 117 3.81 -3.48 -3.20
CA THR A 117 4.40 -4.43 -4.15
C THR A 117 3.85 -4.26 -5.55
N ASP A 118 4.71 -4.40 -6.56
CA ASP A 118 4.27 -4.49 -7.95
C ASP A 118 3.47 -5.78 -8.18
N CYS A 119 2.74 -5.86 -9.29
CA CYS A 119 2.08 -7.10 -9.69
C CYS A 119 3.14 -8.03 -10.30
N CYS A 120 3.44 -9.15 -9.66
CA CYS A 120 4.42 -10.10 -10.20
C CYS A 120 3.93 -10.71 -11.53
N THR A 121 4.86 -10.98 -12.44
CA THR A 121 4.55 -11.56 -13.77
C THR A 121 4.30 -13.06 -13.71
N ALA A 122 4.78 -13.74 -12.66
CA ALA A 122 4.50 -15.14 -12.38
C ALA A 122 3.66 -15.30 -11.10
N ILE A 123 2.70 -16.22 -11.14
CA ILE A 123 1.82 -16.52 -10.00
C ILE A 123 2.64 -17.02 -8.80
N ALA A 124 3.67 -17.82 -9.04
CA ALA A 124 4.54 -18.36 -7.99
C ALA A 124 5.20 -17.24 -7.16
N ASP A 125 5.62 -16.15 -7.81
CA ASP A 125 6.24 -15.01 -7.14
C ASP A 125 5.21 -14.24 -6.31
N SER A 126 4.00 -14.04 -6.82
CA SER A 126 2.90 -13.44 -6.04
C SER A 126 2.58 -14.25 -4.77
N VAL A 127 2.58 -15.59 -4.88
CA VAL A 127 2.38 -16.49 -3.74
C VAL A 127 3.57 -16.42 -2.78
N ALA A 128 4.81 -16.33 -3.29
CA ALA A 128 6.00 -16.19 -2.47
C ALA A 128 6.00 -14.87 -1.68
N ILE A 129 5.64 -13.75 -2.31
CA ILE A 129 5.46 -12.47 -1.63
C ILE A 129 4.39 -12.60 -0.54
N ALA A 130 3.22 -13.16 -0.86
CA ALA A 130 2.16 -13.34 0.13
C ALA A 130 2.59 -14.22 1.30
N ALA A 131 3.40 -15.26 1.04
CA ALA A 131 3.99 -16.09 2.09
C ALA A 131 4.93 -15.26 2.97
N VAL A 132 5.91 -14.57 2.39
CA VAL A 132 6.89 -13.75 3.13
C VAL A 132 6.21 -12.72 4.04
N VAL A 133 5.12 -12.11 3.59
CA VAL A 133 4.38 -11.09 4.36
C VAL A 133 3.56 -11.70 5.50
N ARG A 134 3.13 -12.96 5.37
CA ARG A 134 2.34 -13.67 6.39
C ARG A 134 3.21 -14.27 7.50
N TRP A 135 4.44 -14.68 7.18
CA TRP A 135 5.37 -15.34 8.11
C TRP A 135 5.90 -14.37 9.18
#